data_AF-A0A6H2F4E0-F1
#
_entry.id   AF-A0A6H2F4E0-F1
#
_cell.length_a   1.000
_cell.length_b   1.000
_cell.length_c   1.000
_cell.angle_alpha   90.00
_cell.angle_beta   90.00
_cell.angle_gamma   90.00
#
_symmetry.space_group_name_H-M   'P 1'
#
loop_
_entity.id
_entity.type
_entity.pdbx_description
1 polymer ?
#
loop_
_entity_poly.entity_id
_entity_poly.type
_entity_poly.pdbx_seq_one_letter_code
_entity_poly.pdbx_strand_id
1 'polypeptide(L)'
;MKRMLINATQHEELRIAIIDGQKLYNLDISNNNYKQKKSNIYKGKISHIEQSLEAVFVDYGTSKHGFLPFKEIANEYITNNLNKIILKKKNIKKYLYEGKELIVQINKEERGNKGASLTTFISLAGTYLVLMPNNPKVGGISKRIEGEKRNELKKILLSLKLPKDMGLIIRTAGLGKNNQELEYDLQFRLKHWKLINKIANSKPAPFLIHQESNVIMRSFRDYLCTDINEILIDNPEILKLAKKYINLLGRSDFNHKIKLYSGKIPLFSYYKIESQIETIFQRKVNLFSGGSIVIDTTEALTSVDVNSAKATKGINIEETAFNINLEATDEIARQLRLRDIGGLIVIDFIDMSSLEHQRAVEQRLRNKVNQDKAKIQMNHISKFGLLEMSRQRINSSLRELNHFICPRCIGNGTIRNNKSLSLSILRLIEEEALKDNTKEIYVIVPVKIASYLLNQKRKFINTIENRKNGIRTFIIPNDQINTPNYSILRICHGEDKKNINNSIIKIYNLNYKFYHNKYLYSFFKKYLIQNKELTIKNQNKIIKKNKNFVFFSKINNIIKKNFNHKFNNIKLNLIKKIIYFIQKIIFKRLKFFLIKFI
;
A
#
# COMPACT_ATOMS: atom_id res chain seq x y z
N MET A 1 1.34 -31.28 -9.89
CA MET A 1 0.87 -30.68 -11.17
C MET A 1 0.55 -29.23 -10.91
N LYS A 2 1.19 -28.31 -11.62
CA LYS A 2 1.00 -26.88 -11.40
C LYS A 2 -0.14 -26.34 -12.24
N ARG A 3 -0.96 -25.48 -11.61
CA ARG A 3 -2.11 -24.83 -12.26
C ARG A 3 -2.13 -23.35 -11.91
N MET A 4 -2.67 -22.56 -12.84
CA MET A 4 -3.02 -21.16 -12.60
C MET A 4 -4.54 -21.06 -12.49
N LEU A 5 -5.02 -20.52 -11.39
CA LEU A 5 -6.45 -20.34 -11.10
C LEU A 5 -6.75 -18.85 -11.11
N ILE A 6 -7.72 -18.42 -11.91
CA ILE A 6 -8.16 -17.03 -12.00
C ILE A 6 -9.61 -16.98 -11.50
N ASN A 7 -9.81 -16.31 -10.38
CA ASN A 7 -11.11 -16.04 -9.79
C ASN A 7 -11.50 -14.59 -10.07
N ALA A 8 -12.56 -14.42 -10.85
CA ALA A 8 -13.08 -13.13 -11.29
C ALA A 8 -14.62 -13.11 -11.29
N THR A 9 -15.23 -13.83 -10.36
CA THR A 9 -16.68 -13.79 -10.11
C THR A 9 -17.13 -12.48 -9.48
N GLN A 10 -16.31 -11.89 -8.61
CA GLN A 10 -16.57 -10.60 -7.98
C GLN A 10 -15.92 -9.48 -8.80
N HIS A 11 -16.64 -8.38 -9.01
CA HIS A 11 -16.13 -7.28 -9.83
C HIS A 11 -15.13 -6.41 -9.07
N GLU A 12 -15.22 -6.36 -7.75
CA GLU A 12 -14.39 -5.54 -6.86
C GLU A 12 -12.94 -6.05 -6.77
N GLU A 13 -12.77 -7.36 -6.88
CA GLU A 13 -11.52 -8.07 -6.62
C GLU A 13 -11.29 -9.17 -7.66
N LEU A 14 -10.13 -9.13 -8.33
CA LEU A 14 -9.65 -10.20 -9.19
C LEU A 14 -8.47 -10.89 -8.53
N ARG A 15 -8.55 -12.22 -8.39
CA ARG A 15 -7.56 -13.03 -7.68
C ARG A 15 -6.94 -14.05 -8.62
N ILE A 16 -5.61 -14.13 -8.63
CA ILE A 16 -4.85 -15.11 -9.43
C ILE A 16 -3.98 -15.93 -8.48
N ALA A 17 -4.23 -17.22 -8.42
CA ALA A 17 -3.46 -18.16 -7.62
C ALA A 17 -2.65 -19.10 -8.51
N ILE A 18 -1.42 -19.38 -8.12
CA ILE A 18 -0.62 -20.46 -8.70
C ILE A 18 -0.52 -21.54 -7.64
N ILE A 19 -0.90 -22.75 -8.01
CA ILE A 19 -0.94 -23.90 -7.12
C ILE A 19 -0.06 -25.02 -7.66
N ASP A 20 0.49 -25.83 -6.75
CA ASP A 20 1.06 -27.13 -7.09
C ASP A 20 0.30 -28.23 -6.34
N GLY A 21 -0.45 -29.04 -7.08
CA GLY A 21 -1.43 -29.95 -6.49
C GLY A 21 -2.56 -29.18 -5.81
N GLN A 22 -2.53 -29.11 -4.47
CA GLN A 22 -3.45 -28.32 -3.64
C GLN A 22 -2.72 -27.26 -2.80
N LYS A 23 -1.39 -27.10 -2.98
CA LYS A 23 -0.60 -26.15 -2.20
C LYS A 23 -0.51 -24.81 -2.92
N LEU A 24 -0.92 -23.73 -2.25
CA LEU A 24 -0.81 -22.37 -2.76
C LEU A 24 0.66 -21.94 -2.80
N TYR A 25 1.14 -21.64 -4.01
CA TYR A 25 2.53 -21.24 -4.27
C TYR A 25 2.68 -19.71 -4.40
N ASN A 26 1.78 -19.06 -5.13
CA ASN A 26 1.76 -17.61 -5.32
C ASN A 26 0.33 -17.09 -5.39
N LEU A 27 0.11 -15.85 -4.95
CA LEU A 27 -1.18 -15.18 -5.00
C LEU A 27 -0.98 -13.72 -5.42
N ASP A 28 -1.69 -13.30 -6.46
CA ASP A 28 -1.81 -11.90 -6.86
C ASP A 28 -3.28 -11.47 -6.68
N ILE A 29 -3.50 -10.36 -5.97
CA ILE A 29 -4.82 -9.76 -5.76
C ILE A 29 -4.83 -8.38 -6.42
N SER A 30 -5.91 -8.08 -7.14
CA SER A 30 -6.14 -6.80 -7.80
C SER A 30 -7.49 -6.23 -7.41
N ASN A 31 -7.50 -5.01 -6.88
CA ASN A 31 -8.73 -4.30 -6.55
C ASN A 31 -8.97 -3.16 -7.53
N ASN A 32 -10.22 -2.88 -7.89
CA ASN A 32 -10.54 -1.78 -8.81
C ASN A 32 -10.09 -0.40 -8.29
N ASN A 33 -10.05 -0.23 -6.97
CA ASN A 33 -9.68 1.02 -6.32
C ASN A 33 -8.16 1.27 -6.30
N TYR A 34 -7.33 0.21 -6.41
CA TYR A 34 -5.88 0.32 -6.38
C TYR A 34 -5.27 -0.23 -7.66
N LYS A 35 -4.92 0.68 -8.58
CA LYS A 35 -4.14 0.34 -9.76
C LYS A 35 -2.67 0.45 -9.43
N GLN A 36 -1.96 -0.67 -9.57
CA GLN A 36 -0.50 -0.68 -9.48
C GLN A 36 0.09 0.26 -10.54
N LYS A 37 1.01 1.12 -10.12
CA LYS A 37 1.67 2.13 -10.96
C LYS A 37 3.13 1.78 -11.27
N LYS A 38 3.70 0.79 -10.59
CA LYS A 38 5.05 0.29 -10.88
C LYS A 38 5.20 -0.02 -12.37
N SER A 39 6.36 0.34 -12.91
CA SER A 39 6.71 0.19 -14.33
C SER A 39 5.96 1.10 -15.31
N ASN A 40 4.99 1.90 -14.86
CA ASN A 40 4.40 2.95 -15.70
C ASN A 40 5.49 3.94 -16.16
N ILE A 41 5.34 4.42 -17.39
CA ILE A 41 6.25 5.39 -18.01
C ILE A 41 5.49 6.70 -18.20
N TYR A 42 6.11 7.79 -17.75
CA TYR A 42 5.58 9.14 -17.83
C TYR A 42 6.57 10.03 -18.55
N LYS A 43 6.05 11.09 -19.16
CA LYS A 43 6.84 12.28 -19.45
C LYS A 43 6.73 13.18 -18.22
N GLY A 44 7.86 13.49 -17.61
CA GLY A 44 7.94 14.33 -16.41
C GLY A 44 8.81 15.57 -16.64
N LYS A 45 8.68 16.54 -15.76
CA LYS A 45 9.42 17.79 -15.75
C LYS A 45 10.20 17.90 -14.45
N ILE A 46 11.48 18.24 -14.50
CA ILE A 46 12.27 18.46 -13.28
C ILE A 46 11.65 19.62 -12.51
N SER A 47 11.22 19.39 -11.26
CA SER A 47 10.66 20.43 -10.40
C SER A 47 11.75 21.17 -9.65
N HIS A 48 12.68 20.44 -9.02
CA HIS A 48 13.85 21.01 -8.35
C HIS A 48 14.99 19.99 -8.27
N ILE A 49 16.21 20.49 -8.05
CA ILE A 49 17.43 19.70 -8.00
C ILE A 49 17.98 19.72 -6.57
N GLU A 50 18.10 18.55 -5.93
CA GLU A 50 18.56 18.43 -4.54
C GLU A 50 19.96 17.83 -4.48
N GLN A 51 20.95 18.67 -4.20
CA GLN A 51 22.37 18.29 -4.27
C GLN A 51 22.78 17.36 -3.15
N SER A 52 22.25 17.60 -1.94
CA SER A 52 22.56 16.83 -0.74
C SER A 52 22.19 15.35 -0.88
N LEU A 53 21.15 15.08 -1.68
CA LEU A 53 20.65 13.72 -1.93
C LEU A 53 21.16 13.11 -3.24
N GLU A 54 22.02 13.84 -3.99
CA GLU A 54 22.45 13.48 -5.34
C GLU A 54 21.27 13.09 -6.27
N ALA A 55 20.21 13.91 -6.29
CA ALA A 55 18.96 13.58 -6.98
C ALA A 55 18.24 14.80 -7.56
N VAL A 56 17.30 14.55 -8.47
CA VAL A 56 16.30 15.52 -8.92
C VAL A 56 14.90 15.05 -8.54
N PHE A 57 14.03 16.00 -8.25
CA PHE A 57 12.61 15.74 -8.10
C PHE A 57 11.90 16.02 -9.42
N VAL A 58 10.99 15.14 -9.80
CA VAL A 58 10.30 15.20 -11.09
C VAL A 58 8.80 15.31 -10.84
N ASP A 59 8.15 16.30 -11.44
CA ASP A 59 6.71 16.32 -11.60
C ASP A 59 6.32 15.48 -12.83
N TYR A 60 5.59 14.39 -12.58
CA TYR A 60 5.09 13.47 -13.60
C TYR A 60 3.55 13.38 -13.57
N GLY A 61 2.88 14.38 -12.99
CA GLY A 61 1.42 14.52 -13.00
C GLY A 61 0.71 13.83 -11.83
N THR A 62 1.43 13.50 -10.74
CA THR A 62 0.84 13.00 -9.49
C THR A 62 0.94 14.02 -8.38
N SER A 63 0.25 13.78 -7.25
CA SER A 63 0.25 14.71 -6.11
C SER A 63 1.60 14.86 -5.41
N LYS A 64 2.54 13.92 -5.63
CA LYS A 64 3.87 13.92 -5.02
C LYS A 64 4.91 13.81 -6.10
N HIS A 65 5.90 14.71 -6.07
CA HIS A 65 7.05 14.60 -6.96
C HIS A 65 7.80 13.29 -6.76
N GLY A 66 8.31 12.74 -7.86
CA GLY A 66 9.08 11.51 -7.86
C GLY A 66 10.54 11.82 -7.59
N PHE A 67 11.22 10.89 -6.94
CA PHE A 67 12.64 10.98 -6.61
C PHE A 67 13.46 10.26 -7.67
N LEU A 68 14.30 11.00 -8.42
CA LEU A 68 15.17 10.49 -9.49
C LEU A 68 16.65 10.71 -9.12
N PRO A 69 17.36 9.68 -8.65
CA PRO A 69 18.79 9.77 -8.34
C PRO A 69 19.62 10.09 -9.59
N PHE A 70 20.73 10.83 -9.44
CA PHE A 70 21.64 11.13 -10.56
C PHE A 70 22.20 9.87 -11.23
N LYS A 71 22.38 8.78 -10.47
CA LYS A 71 22.85 7.48 -10.98
C LYS A 71 21.84 6.79 -11.90
N GLU A 72 20.58 7.22 -11.88
CA GLU A 72 19.45 6.67 -12.66
C GLU A 72 19.08 7.58 -13.85
N ILE A 73 19.93 8.57 -14.17
CA ILE A 73 19.78 9.47 -15.30
C ILE A 73 20.63 8.98 -16.47
N ALA A 74 19.99 8.74 -17.61
CA ALA A 74 20.63 8.25 -18.83
C ALA A 74 21.49 9.34 -19.45
N ASN A 75 22.59 8.92 -20.09
CA ASN A 75 23.57 9.84 -20.65
C ASN A 75 22.98 10.78 -21.70
N GLU A 76 21.93 10.36 -22.43
CA GLU A 76 21.21 11.19 -23.40
C GLU A 76 20.69 12.51 -22.81
N TYR A 77 20.39 12.55 -21.50
CA TYR A 77 19.96 13.74 -20.80
C TYR A 77 21.11 14.54 -20.18
N ILE A 78 22.34 14.03 -20.21
CA ILE A 78 23.52 14.64 -19.59
C ILE A 78 24.49 15.18 -20.65
N THR A 79 24.61 14.54 -21.80
CA THR A 79 25.56 14.94 -22.85
C THR A 79 24.87 15.68 -23.99
N ASN A 80 25.23 16.94 -24.21
CA ASN A 80 25.30 17.45 -25.59
C ASN A 80 26.48 16.75 -26.27
N ASN A 81 26.37 16.47 -27.58
CA ASN A 81 27.22 15.61 -28.41
C ASN A 81 28.75 15.88 -28.47
N LEU A 82 29.36 16.66 -27.57
CA LEU A 82 30.73 17.18 -27.69
C LEU A 82 31.65 16.78 -26.53
N ASN A 83 31.90 15.47 -26.35
CA ASN A 83 33.09 14.86 -25.70
C ASN A 83 32.76 13.85 -24.61
N LYS A 84 32.76 12.57 -25.02
CA LYS A 84 32.50 11.36 -24.20
C LYS A 84 33.55 11.04 -23.14
N ILE A 85 34.61 11.84 -22.95
CA ILE A 85 35.87 11.31 -22.41
C ILE A 85 36.15 11.67 -20.93
N ILE A 86 35.58 12.72 -20.32
CA ILE A 86 35.91 13.05 -18.91
C ILE A 86 34.68 13.55 -18.13
N LEU A 87 33.72 12.67 -17.85
CA LEU A 87 32.69 12.95 -16.84
C LEU A 87 33.14 12.38 -15.48
N LYS A 88 34.05 13.11 -14.81
CA LYS A 88 34.12 13.03 -13.33
C LYS A 88 32.73 13.35 -12.81
N LYS A 89 32.19 12.52 -11.91
CA LYS A 89 30.87 12.58 -11.24
C LYS A 89 30.44 13.95 -10.67
N LYS A 90 31.29 14.99 -10.73
CA LYS A 90 31.12 16.26 -10.02
C LYS A 90 30.30 17.34 -10.75
N ASN A 91 29.98 17.22 -12.04
CA ASN A 91 29.27 18.29 -12.78
C ASN A 91 27.99 17.87 -13.55
N ILE A 92 27.25 16.86 -13.07
CA ILE A 92 25.89 16.55 -13.60
C ILE A 92 24.98 17.79 -13.54
N LYS A 93 25.23 18.67 -12.57
CA LYS A 93 24.57 19.96 -12.34
C LYS A 93 24.56 20.90 -13.56
N LYS A 94 25.59 20.85 -14.42
CA LYS A 94 25.65 21.75 -15.60
C LYS A 94 24.63 21.40 -16.68
N TYR A 95 24.09 20.19 -16.65
CA TYR A 95 23.28 19.64 -17.73
C TYR A 95 21.81 19.43 -17.34
N LEU A 96 21.50 19.51 -16.05
CA LEU A 96 20.14 19.43 -15.52
C LEU A 96 19.71 20.82 -15.03
N TYR A 97 18.55 21.27 -15.47
CA TYR A 97 17.94 22.52 -15.05
C TYR A 97 16.46 22.31 -14.73
N GLU A 98 15.91 23.15 -13.87
CA GLU A 98 14.49 23.11 -13.54
C GLU A 98 13.65 23.33 -14.79
N GLY A 99 12.65 22.48 -14.95
CA GLY A 99 11.80 22.50 -16.11
C GLY A 99 12.24 21.64 -17.29
N LYS A 100 13.41 20.99 -17.23
CA LYS A 100 13.81 20.01 -18.24
C LYS A 100 12.84 18.83 -18.28
N GLU A 101 12.41 18.43 -19.47
CA GLU A 101 11.53 17.27 -19.69
C GLU A 101 12.35 15.97 -19.77
N LEU A 102 11.85 14.91 -19.13
CA LEU A 102 12.48 13.59 -19.08
C LEU A 102 11.42 12.49 -19.29
N ILE A 103 11.79 11.39 -19.95
CA ILE A 103 10.99 10.16 -19.91
C ILE A 103 11.43 9.37 -18.66
N VAL A 104 10.48 9.11 -17.77
CA VAL A 104 10.72 8.47 -16.49
C VAL A 104 9.84 7.24 -16.31
N GLN A 105 10.41 6.17 -15.77
CA GLN A 105 9.69 4.96 -15.35
C GLN A 105 9.64 4.87 -13.83
N ILE A 106 8.50 4.45 -13.29
CA ILE A 106 8.37 4.16 -11.85
C ILE A 106 9.11 2.85 -11.53
N ASN A 107 10.23 2.95 -10.82
CA ASN A 107 10.98 1.80 -10.31
C ASN A 107 10.37 1.28 -8.99
N LYS A 108 10.04 2.18 -8.06
CA LYS A 108 9.36 1.87 -6.80
C LYS A 108 8.18 2.81 -6.59
N GLU A 109 7.06 2.27 -6.13
CA GLU A 109 5.84 3.06 -5.89
C GLU A 109 5.98 4.05 -4.74
N GLU A 110 5.06 5.01 -4.67
CA GLU A 110 4.95 5.95 -3.55
C GLU A 110 4.70 5.18 -2.25
N ARG A 111 5.38 5.57 -1.17
CA ARG A 111 5.23 4.91 0.13
C ARG A 111 5.21 5.91 1.28
N GLY A 112 4.16 5.84 2.10
CA GLY A 112 4.00 6.74 3.24
C GLY A 112 4.08 8.20 2.78
N ASN A 113 5.09 8.92 3.25
CA ASN A 113 5.34 10.32 2.84
C ASN A 113 6.30 10.45 1.65
N LYS A 114 7.02 9.38 1.26
CA LYS A 114 8.00 9.41 0.18
C LYS A 114 7.31 9.30 -1.20
N GLY A 115 7.77 10.11 -2.15
CA GLY A 115 7.38 10.00 -3.56
C GLY A 115 7.88 8.71 -4.20
N ALA A 116 7.39 8.41 -5.40
CA ALA A 116 7.84 7.26 -6.18
C ALA A 116 9.33 7.39 -6.53
N SER A 117 10.06 6.28 -6.53
CA SER A 117 11.42 6.25 -7.06
C SER A 117 11.36 6.07 -8.57
N LEU A 118 12.00 6.99 -9.29
CA LEU A 118 12.01 7.05 -10.74
C LEU A 118 13.36 6.62 -11.31
N THR A 119 13.35 6.21 -12.57
CA THR A 119 14.55 5.99 -13.39
C THR A 119 14.29 6.44 -14.83
N THR A 120 15.32 6.91 -15.53
CA THR A 120 15.26 7.17 -16.98
C THR A 120 15.78 5.98 -17.78
N PHE A 121 16.35 4.96 -17.11
CA PHE A 121 16.70 3.69 -17.70
C PHE A 121 15.44 2.85 -17.85
N ILE A 122 14.67 3.15 -18.89
CA ILE A 122 13.44 2.45 -19.19
C ILE A 122 13.73 0.97 -19.39
N SER A 123 12.86 0.14 -18.80
CA SER A 123 12.88 -1.31 -18.92
C SER A 123 11.54 -1.78 -19.47
N LEU A 124 11.58 -2.47 -20.61
CA LEU A 124 10.39 -3.05 -21.26
C LEU A 124 10.44 -4.56 -21.12
N ALA A 125 9.78 -5.06 -20.07
CA ALA A 125 9.71 -6.47 -19.77
C ALA A 125 8.75 -7.18 -20.73
N GLY A 126 9.32 -8.05 -21.56
CA GLY A 126 8.59 -9.06 -22.32
C GLY A 126 8.50 -10.38 -21.57
N THR A 127 8.08 -11.39 -22.32
CA THR A 127 7.89 -12.75 -21.81
C THR A 127 9.26 -13.42 -21.60
N TYR A 128 10.12 -13.32 -22.62
CA TYR A 128 11.45 -13.95 -22.63
C TYR A 128 12.55 -12.95 -22.43
N LEU A 129 12.38 -11.73 -22.90
CA LEU A 129 13.42 -10.71 -22.93
C LEU A 129 13.01 -9.48 -22.11
N VAL A 130 14.00 -8.76 -21.60
CA VAL A 130 13.83 -7.39 -21.10
C VAL A 130 14.70 -6.48 -21.94
N LEU A 131 14.06 -5.57 -22.68
CA LEU A 131 14.75 -4.56 -23.47
C LEU A 131 15.04 -3.34 -22.59
N MET A 132 16.29 -2.89 -22.60
CA MET A 132 16.78 -1.69 -21.92
C MET A 132 17.24 -0.68 -22.98
N PRO A 133 16.33 0.09 -23.61
CA PRO A 133 16.68 0.94 -24.74
C PRO A 133 17.70 2.04 -24.42
N ASN A 134 17.75 2.51 -23.18
CA ASN A 134 18.56 3.64 -22.75
C ASN A 134 19.82 3.24 -21.98
N ASN A 135 20.17 1.93 -21.97
CA ASN A 135 21.30 1.43 -21.19
C ASN A 135 22.05 0.28 -21.91
N PRO A 136 23.05 0.59 -22.75
CA PRO A 136 23.82 -0.43 -23.47
C PRO A 136 24.75 -1.24 -22.55
N LYS A 137 25.09 -0.72 -21.36
CA LYS A 137 25.97 -1.41 -20.41
C LYS A 137 25.28 -2.60 -19.73
N VAL A 138 23.94 -2.62 -19.73
CA VAL A 138 23.16 -3.64 -19.06
C VAL A 138 22.68 -4.66 -20.08
N GLY A 139 23.33 -5.82 -20.10
CA GLY A 139 22.95 -6.95 -20.93
C GLY A 139 23.37 -8.29 -20.34
N GLY A 140 22.70 -9.37 -20.74
CA GLY A 140 23.10 -10.73 -20.36
C GLY A 140 21.94 -11.68 -20.09
N ILE A 141 22.21 -12.70 -19.29
CA ILE A 141 21.26 -13.78 -18.99
C ILE A 141 20.94 -13.76 -17.51
N SER A 142 19.67 -14.00 -17.18
CA SER A 142 19.17 -14.17 -15.81
C SER A 142 20.13 -14.98 -14.95
N LYS A 143 20.38 -14.51 -13.72
CA LYS A 143 21.30 -15.15 -12.77
C LYS A 143 20.88 -16.57 -12.38
N ARG A 144 19.59 -16.89 -12.53
CA ARG A 144 19.02 -18.21 -12.19
C ARG A 144 19.35 -19.31 -13.21
N ILE A 145 19.93 -18.94 -14.35
CA ILE A 145 20.34 -19.89 -15.38
C ILE A 145 21.84 -20.06 -15.27
N GLU A 146 22.26 -21.27 -14.91
CA GLU A 146 23.65 -21.68 -14.69
C GLU A 146 24.00 -22.87 -15.59
N GLY A 147 25.29 -23.24 -15.62
CA GLY A 147 25.78 -24.39 -16.38
C GLY A 147 25.74 -24.22 -17.90
N GLU A 148 25.70 -25.35 -18.61
CA GLU A 148 25.78 -25.43 -20.08
C GLU A 148 24.67 -24.65 -20.79
N LYS A 149 23.44 -24.70 -20.26
CA LYS A 149 22.29 -23.96 -20.77
C LYS A 149 22.52 -22.45 -20.82
N ARG A 150 23.35 -21.90 -19.92
CA ARG A 150 23.74 -20.48 -19.94
C ARG A 150 24.63 -20.18 -21.14
N ASN A 151 25.53 -21.08 -21.50
CA ASN A 151 26.44 -20.90 -22.62
C ASN A 151 25.71 -20.96 -23.96
N GLU A 152 24.72 -21.86 -24.10
CA GLU A 152 23.83 -21.89 -25.26
C GLU A 152 23.08 -20.57 -25.45
N LEU A 153 22.46 -20.06 -24.38
CA LEU A 153 21.75 -18.78 -24.43
C LEU A 153 22.69 -17.59 -24.70
N LYS A 154 23.98 -17.66 -24.32
CA LYS A 154 24.96 -16.63 -24.69
C LYS A 154 25.20 -16.60 -26.19
N LYS A 155 25.31 -17.78 -26.83
CA LYS A 155 25.47 -17.87 -28.28
C LYS A 155 24.25 -17.28 -29.00
N ILE A 156 23.05 -17.61 -28.53
CA ILE A 156 21.80 -17.06 -29.08
C ILE A 156 21.70 -15.54 -28.85
N LEU A 157 22.12 -15.04 -27.68
CA LEU A 157 22.12 -13.60 -27.41
C LEU A 157 23.00 -12.82 -28.40
N LEU A 158 24.15 -13.40 -28.79
CA LEU A 158 25.05 -12.80 -29.77
C LEU A 158 24.49 -12.83 -31.20
N SER A 159 23.62 -13.80 -31.54
CA SER A 159 22.98 -13.86 -32.86
C SER A 159 21.81 -12.89 -33.03
N LEU A 160 21.26 -12.35 -31.94
CA LEU A 160 20.15 -11.40 -32.00
C LEU A 160 20.63 -10.02 -32.47
N LYS A 161 19.92 -9.45 -33.45
CA LYS A 161 20.22 -8.11 -34.01
C LYS A 161 19.71 -7.01 -33.07
N LEU A 162 20.55 -6.57 -32.15
CA LEU A 162 20.26 -5.46 -31.22
C LEU A 162 20.87 -4.12 -31.72
N PRO A 163 20.15 -2.99 -31.70
CA PRO A 163 20.72 -1.68 -32.00
C PRO A 163 21.85 -1.30 -31.01
N LYS A 164 22.86 -0.57 -31.50
CA LYS A 164 24.16 -0.33 -30.81
C LYS A 164 24.08 0.38 -29.44
N ASP A 165 22.95 1.02 -29.12
CA ASP A 165 22.77 1.77 -27.86
C ASP A 165 21.78 1.13 -26.87
N MET A 166 21.34 -0.11 -27.14
CA MET A 166 20.37 -0.81 -26.31
C MET A 166 20.98 -1.99 -25.56
N GLY A 167 20.43 -2.28 -24.39
CA GLY A 167 20.74 -3.48 -23.61
C GLY A 167 19.63 -4.52 -23.70
N LEU A 168 19.98 -5.81 -23.56
CA LEU A 168 19.03 -6.92 -23.60
C LEU A 168 19.32 -7.95 -22.52
N ILE A 169 18.29 -8.35 -21.77
CA ILE A 169 18.39 -9.38 -20.73
C ILE A 169 17.48 -10.56 -21.08
N ILE A 170 18.02 -11.78 -21.13
CA ILE A 170 17.24 -13.00 -21.26
C ILE A 170 16.70 -13.43 -19.88
N ARG A 171 15.38 -13.56 -19.76
CA ARG A 171 14.64 -14.00 -18.57
C ARG A 171 14.70 -15.52 -18.42
N THR A 172 14.36 -16.03 -17.23
CA THR A 172 14.25 -17.48 -16.97
C THR A 172 13.31 -18.21 -17.92
N ALA A 173 12.23 -17.55 -18.34
CA ALA A 173 11.26 -18.13 -19.25
C ALA A 173 11.77 -18.28 -20.70
N GLY A 174 12.92 -17.67 -21.04
CA GLY A 174 13.59 -17.82 -22.34
C GLY A 174 14.44 -19.10 -22.43
N LEU A 175 14.54 -19.89 -21.36
CA LEU A 175 15.24 -21.17 -21.38
C LEU A 175 14.53 -22.15 -22.34
N GLY A 176 15.28 -22.76 -23.26
CA GLY A 176 14.75 -23.75 -24.21
C GLY A 176 13.89 -23.16 -25.33
N LYS A 177 13.99 -21.84 -25.57
CA LYS A 177 13.28 -21.15 -26.64
C LYS A 177 14.15 -20.95 -27.87
N ASN A 178 13.52 -21.03 -29.04
CA ASN A 178 14.23 -20.95 -30.31
C ASN A 178 14.62 -19.51 -30.62
N ASN A 179 15.66 -19.32 -31.45
CA ASN A 179 16.15 -17.99 -31.83
C ASN A 179 15.02 -17.13 -32.46
N GLN A 180 14.16 -17.72 -33.28
CA GLN A 180 13.02 -17.03 -33.90
C GLN A 180 12.01 -16.48 -32.88
N GLU A 181 11.69 -17.23 -31.82
CA GLU A 181 10.75 -16.77 -30.77
C GLU A 181 11.34 -15.61 -29.98
N LEU A 182 12.64 -15.66 -29.68
CA LEU A 182 13.35 -14.58 -28.99
C LEU A 182 13.45 -13.34 -29.89
N GLU A 183 13.73 -13.51 -31.18
CA GLU A 183 13.76 -12.41 -32.14
C GLU A 183 12.40 -11.75 -32.29
N TYR A 184 11.32 -12.53 -32.32
CA TYR A 184 9.95 -12.00 -32.34
C TYR A 184 9.62 -11.16 -31.09
N ASP A 185 9.96 -11.65 -29.89
CA ASP A 185 9.79 -10.88 -28.64
C ASP A 185 10.63 -9.59 -28.67
N LEU A 186 11.87 -9.66 -29.16
CA LEU A 186 12.74 -8.48 -29.32
C LEU A 186 12.12 -7.44 -30.27
N GLN A 187 11.66 -7.86 -31.45
CA GLN A 187 11.05 -6.96 -32.43
C GLN A 187 9.79 -6.29 -31.87
N PHE A 188 8.96 -7.03 -31.13
CA PHE A 188 7.79 -6.47 -30.47
C PHE A 188 8.19 -5.36 -29.47
N ARG A 189 9.21 -5.61 -28.65
CA ARG A 189 9.71 -4.63 -27.68
C ARG A 189 10.31 -3.39 -28.36
N LEU A 190 11.02 -3.56 -29.48
CA LEU A 190 11.53 -2.45 -30.28
C LEU A 190 10.39 -1.60 -30.87
N LYS A 191 9.33 -2.23 -31.40
CA LYS A 191 8.13 -1.51 -31.88
C LYS A 191 7.45 -0.74 -30.73
N HIS A 192 7.35 -1.35 -29.55
CA HIS A 192 6.79 -0.70 -28.36
C HIS A 192 7.62 0.52 -27.93
N TRP A 193 8.95 0.41 -27.95
CA TRP A 193 9.83 1.55 -27.65
C TRP A 193 9.66 2.71 -28.65
N LYS A 194 9.58 2.40 -29.96
CA LYS A 194 9.29 3.42 -30.99
C LYS A 194 7.96 4.14 -30.73
N LEU A 195 6.93 3.41 -30.31
CA LEU A 195 5.63 3.99 -29.96
C LEU A 195 5.73 4.92 -28.73
N ILE A 196 6.45 4.49 -27.68
CA ILE A 196 6.69 5.30 -26.48
C ILE A 196 7.34 6.64 -26.86
N ASN A 197 8.39 6.61 -27.68
CA ASN A 197 9.06 7.83 -28.14
C ASN A 197 8.17 8.73 -29.00
N LYS A 198 7.37 8.14 -29.90
CA LYS A 198 6.39 8.90 -30.71
C LYS A 198 5.37 9.63 -29.82
N ILE A 199 4.85 8.95 -28.79
CA ILE A 199 3.90 9.54 -27.84
C ILE A 199 4.59 10.60 -26.98
N ALA A 200 5.80 10.34 -26.49
CA ALA A 200 6.57 11.29 -25.69
C ALA A 200 6.83 12.61 -26.45
N ASN A 201 7.03 12.56 -27.77
CA ASN A 201 7.24 13.74 -28.60
C ASN A 201 5.95 14.46 -29.00
N SER A 202 4.78 13.81 -28.85
CA SER A 202 3.51 14.37 -29.31
C SER A 202 2.92 15.45 -28.40
N LYS A 203 3.26 15.45 -27.11
CA LYS A 203 2.69 16.34 -26.10
C LYS A 203 3.76 16.83 -25.11
N PRO A 204 3.63 18.04 -24.53
CA PRO A 204 4.51 18.51 -23.47
C PRO A 204 4.22 17.79 -22.14
N ALA A 205 5.22 17.72 -21.26
CA ALA A 205 5.07 17.15 -19.91
C ALA A 205 4.18 18.02 -19.00
N PRO A 206 3.54 17.45 -17.94
CA PRO A 206 3.59 16.06 -17.51
C PRO A 206 2.38 15.22 -17.97
N PHE A 207 2.62 13.99 -18.40
CA PHE A 207 1.53 13.02 -18.70
C PHE A 207 1.99 11.56 -18.71
N LEU A 208 1.03 10.64 -18.61
CA LEU A 208 1.25 9.20 -18.69
C LEU A 208 1.46 8.76 -20.16
N ILE A 209 2.60 8.16 -20.46
CA ILE A 209 2.92 7.61 -21.79
C ILE A 209 2.47 6.16 -21.90
N HIS A 210 2.83 5.34 -20.90
CA HIS A 210 2.55 3.92 -20.88
C HIS A 210 2.06 3.50 -19.50
N GLN A 211 0.87 2.89 -19.48
CA GLN A 211 0.37 2.20 -18.31
C GLN A 211 0.79 0.72 -18.38
N GLU A 212 1.41 0.23 -17.31
CA GLU A 212 1.75 -1.17 -17.15
C GLU A 212 0.48 -2.05 -17.23
N SER A 213 0.67 -3.28 -17.71
CA SER A 213 -0.44 -4.17 -18.05
C SER A 213 -1.26 -4.62 -16.83
N ASN A 214 -2.52 -4.99 -17.09
CA ASN A 214 -3.42 -5.58 -16.09
C ASN A 214 -2.80 -6.83 -15.44
N VAL A 215 -3.25 -7.17 -14.22
CA VAL A 215 -2.76 -8.27 -13.41
C VAL A 215 -2.77 -9.59 -14.16
N ILE A 216 -3.79 -9.90 -14.97
CA ILE A 216 -3.79 -11.10 -15.84
C ILE A 216 -2.58 -11.12 -16.80
N MET A 217 -2.38 -10.03 -17.55
CA MET A 217 -1.26 -9.90 -18.49
C MET A 217 0.09 -10.01 -17.79
N ARG A 218 0.21 -9.35 -16.63
CA ARG A 218 1.41 -9.43 -15.80
C ARG A 218 1.65 -10.85 -15.30
N SER A 219 0.62 -11.53 -14.81
CA SER A 219 0.75 -12.89 -14.29
C SER A 219 1.12 -13.87 -15.41
N PHE A 220 0.57 -13.71 -16.62
CA PHE A 220 0.99 -14.48 -17.78
C PHE A 220 2.44 -14.19 -18.19
N ARG A 221 2.86 -12.93 -18.27
CA ARG A 221 4.24 -12.58 -18.59
C ARG A 221 5.24 -13.13 -17.57
N ASP A 222 4.90 -13.06 -16.29
CA ASP A 222 5.85 -13.26 -15.20
C ASP A 222 5.86 -14.67 -14.64
N TYR A 223 4.76 -15.43 -14.75
CA TYR A 223 4.64 -16.76 -14.13
C TYR A 223 4.25 -17.88 -15.10
N LEU A 224 3.88 -17.57 -16.34
CA LEU A 224 3.53 -18.62 -17.30
C LEU A 224 4.79 -19.35 -17.78
N CYS A 225 5.00 -20.51 -17.19
CA CYS A 225 6.10 -21.42 -17.48
C CYS A 225 5.56 -22.72 -18.08
N THR A 226 6.42 -23.51 -18.72
CA THR A 226 6.05 -24.78 -19.38
C THR A 226 5.52 -25.83 -18.41
N ASP A 227 5.88 -25.74 -17.13
CA ASP A 227 5.41 -26.59 -16.03
C ASP A 227 3.95 -26.34 -15.62
N ILE A 228 3.32 -25.26 -16.09
CA ILE A 228 1.89 -25.01 -15.89
C ILE A 228 1.09 -25.85 -16.88
N ASN A 229 0.32 -26.80 -16.34
CA ASN A 229 -0.49 -27.73 -17.13
C ASN A 229 -1.82 -27.10 -17.57
N GLU A 230 -2.48 -26.36 -16.67
CA GLU A 230 -3.84 -25.84 -16.89
C GLU A 230 -3.99 -24.43 -16.32
N ILE A 231 -4.77 -23.61 -17.03
CA ILE A 231 -5.21 -22.28 -16.59
C ILE A 231 -6.73 -22.33 -16.50
N LEU A 232 -7.27 -22.27 -15.27
CA LEU A 232 -8.70 -22.33 -15.02
C LEU A 232 -9.23 -20.94 -14.70
N ILE A 233 -10.29 -20.53 -15.41
CA ILE A 233 -10.91 -19.22 -15.27
C ILE A 233 -12.40 -19.42 -15.02
N ASP A 234 -12.96 -18.81 -13.99
CA ASP A 234 -14.38 -18.98 -13.62
C ASP A 234 -15.34 -18.01 -14.33
N ASN A 235 -14.83 -17.00 -15.03
CA ASN A 235 -15.62 -16.01 -15.75
C ASN A 235 -15.39 -16.07 -17.28
N PRO A 236 -16.45 -16.22 -18.11
CA PRO A 236 -16.32 -16.37 -19.56
C PRO A 236 -15.81 -15.10 -20.27
N GLU A 237 -16.11 -13.90 -19.76
CA GLU A 237 -15.61 -12.65 -20.32
C GLU A 237 -14.10 -12.53 -20.11
N ILE A 238 -13.64 -12.85 -18.90
CA ILE A 238 -12.23 -12.88 -18.55
C ILE A 238 -11.48 -13.95 -19.34
N LEU A 239 -12.11 -15.09 -19.63
CA LEU A 239 -11.52 -16.13 -20.48
C LEU A 239 -11.27 -15.63 -21.91
N LYS A 240 -12.23 -14.91 -22.51
CA LYS A 240 -12.04 -14.30 -23.84
C LYS A 240 -10.89 -13.29 -23.82
N LEU A 241 -10.81 -12.46 -22.77
CA LEU A 241 -9.71 -11.50 -22.58
C LEU A 241 -8.37 -12.22 -22.39
N ALA A 242 -8.32 -13.29 -21.59
CA ALA A 242 -7.12 -14.07 -21.34
C ALA A 242 -6.55 -14.67 -22.64
N LYS A 243 -7.39 -15.24 -23.51
CA LYS A 243 -6.96 -15.75 -24.83
C LYS A 243 -6.38 -14.63 -25.72
N LYS A 244 -7.02 -13.45 -25.75
CA LYS A 244 -6.46 -12.28 -26.46
C LYS A 244 -5.09 -11.88 -25.91
N TYR A 245 -4.95 -11.86 -24.60
CA TYR A 245 -3.71 -11.52 -23.90
C TYR A 245 -2.57 -12.49 -24.18
N ILE A 246 -2.84 -13.79 -24.15
CA ILE A 246 -1.84 -14.81 -24.50
C ILE A 246 -1.36 -14.65 -25.95
N ASN A 247 -2.29 -14.39 -26.89
CA ASN A 247 -1.93 -14.12 -28.28
C ASN A 247 -1.07 -12.86 -28.43
N LEU A 248 -1.39 -11.78 -27.73
CA LEU A 248 -0.59 -10.55 -27.72
C LEU A 248 0.81 -10.77 -27.14
N LEU A 249 0.97 -11.71 -26.21
CA LEU A 249 2.27 -12.09 -25.63
C LEU A 249 3.08 -13.06 -26.52
N GLY A 250 2.54 -13.50 -27.67
CA GLY A 250 3.19 -14.48 -28.54
C GLY A 250 3.27 -15.88 -27.92
N ARG A 251 2.31 -16.21 -27.04
CA ARG A 251 2.27 -17.44 -26.22
C ARG A 251 1.13 -18.37 -26.67
N SER A 252 0.86 -18.45 -27.97
CA SER A 252 -0.26 -19.25 -28.50
C SER A 252 -0.20 -20.73 -28.09
N ASP A 253 0.97 -21.23 -27.71
CA ASP A 253 1.21 -22.54 -27.11
C ASP A 253 0.37 -22.79 -25.83
N PHE A 254 -0.08 -21.76 -25.12
CA PHE A 254 -0.92 -21.93 -23.93
C PHE A 254 -2.42 -21.82 -24.19
N ASN A 255 -2.87 -21.53 -25.41
CA ASN A 255 -4.30 -21.34 -25.70
C ASN A 255 -5.16 -22.57 -25.40
N HIS A 256 -4.62 -23.78 -25.65
CA HIS A 256 -5.30 -25.04 -25.35
C HIS A 256 -5.36 -25.36 -23.85
N LYS A 257 -4.48 -24.74 -23.04
CA LYS A 257 -4.43 -24.91 -21.58
C LYS A 257 -5.42 -24.01 -20.84
N ILE A 258 -5.95 -22.96 -21.49
CA ILE A 258 -6.98 -22.09 -20.90
C ILE A 258 -8.34 -22.77 -21.00
N LYS A 259 -8.91 -23.13 -19.84
CA LYS A 259 -10.24 -23.76 -19.74
C LYS A 259 -11.18 -22.91 -18.86
N LEU A 260 -12.46 -22.95 -19.20
CA LEU A 260 -13.51 -22.37 -18.37
C LEU A 260 -13.78 -23.33 -17.22
N TYR A 261 -13.86 -22.79 -16.01
CA TYR A 261 -14.38 -23.53 -14.86
C TYR A 261 -15.87 -23.25 -14.72
N SER A 262 -16.68 -24.31 -14.80
CA SER A 262 -18.15 -24.24 -14.69
C SER A 262 -18.70 -25.08 -13.53
N GLY A 263 -17.86 -25.41 -12.55
CA GLY A 263 -18.29 -26.16 -11.37
C GLY A 263 -19.23 -25.37 -10.47
N LYS A 264 -20.15 -26.06 -9.77
CA LYS A 264 -21.06 -25.43 -8.79
C LYS A 264 -20.31 -24.89 -7.57
N ILE A 265 -19.22 -25.55 -7.17
CA ILE A 265 -18.37 -25.15 -6.05
C ILE A 265 -17.43 -24.04 -6.54
N PRO A 266 -17.22 -22.94 -5.80
CA PRO A 266 -16.27 -21.89 -6.23
C PRO A 266 -14.87 -22.43 -6.50
N LEU A 267 -14.19 -21.89 -7.51
CA LEU A 267 -12.90 -22.38 -8.03
C LEU A 267 -11.86 -22.61 -6.93
N PHE A 268 -11.65 -21.63 -6.05
CA PHE A 268 -10.64 -21.70 -4.99
C PHE A 268 -11.01 -22.66 -3.86
N SER A 269 -12.30 -22.79 -3.55
CA SER A 269 -12.83 -23.76 -2.59
C SER A 269 -12.71 -25.18 -3.11
N TYR A 270 -12.95 -25.40 -4.41
CA TYR A 270 -12.78 -26.71 -5.05
C TYR A 270 -11.35 -27.23 -4.93
N TYR A 271 -10.35 -26.34 -5.10
CA TYR A 271 -8.93 -26.67 -4.90
C TYR A 271 -8.44 -26.56 -3.45
N LYS A 272 -9.33 -26.28 -2.48
CA LYS A 272 -9.01 -26.15 -1.04
C LYS A 272 -7.90 -25.13 -0.73
N ILE A 273 -7.83 -24.05 -1.51
CA ILE A 273 -6.84 -22.99 -1.31
C ILE A 273 -7.38 -21.76 -0.57
N GLU A 274 -8.70 -21.62 -0.43
CA GLU A 274 -9.30 -20.46 0.26
C GLU A 274 -8.80 -20.35 1.71
N SER A 275 -8.73 -21.46 2.45
CA SER A 275 -8.17 -21.49 3.80
C SER A 275 -6.70 -21.09 3.86
N GLN A 276 -5.91 -21.45 2.84
CA GLN A 276 -4.50 -21.04 2.73
C GLN A 276 -4.37 -19.56 2.39
N ILE A 277 -5.30 -18.99 1.61
CA ILE A 277 -5.35 -17.55 1.34
C ILE A 277 -5.67 -16.80 2.64
N GLU A 278 -6.62 -17.28 3.44
CA GLU A 278 -6.93 -16.68 4.75
C GLU A 278 -5.72 -16.65 5.69
N THR A 279 -4.84 -17.65 5.65
CA THR A 279 -3.61 -17.63 6.47
C THR A 279 -2.70 -16.43 6.17
N ILE A 280 -2.80 -15.81 5.00
CA ILE A 280 -2.01 -14.63 4.62
C ILE A 280 -2.38 -13.41 5.48
N PHE A 281 -3.66 -13.33 5.88
CA PHE A 281 -4.19 -12.23 6.70
C PHE A 281 -4.02 -12.48 8.21
N GLN A 282 -3.75 -13.73 8.61
CA GLN A 282 -3.59 -14.10 10.01
C GLN A 282 -2.23 -13.69 10.56
N ARG A 283 -2.18 -13.29 11.84
CA ARG A 283 -0.93 -13.04 12.57
C ARG A 283 -0.17 -14.33 12.86
N LYS A 284 -0.90 -15.40 13.21
CA LYS A 284 -0.37 -16.72 13.57
C LYS A 284 -0.71 -17.72 12.46
N VAL A 285 0.26 -18.51 12.02
CA VAL A 285 0.09 -19.58 11.03
C VAL A 285 0.51 -20.89 11.67
N ASN A 286 -0.38 -21.89 11.62
CA ASN A 286 -0.11 -23.19 12.20
C ASN A 286 0.74 -24.04 11.25
N LEU A 287 1.61 -24.85 11.83
CA LEU A 287 2.45 -25.85 11.18
C LEU A 287 1.76 -27.22 11.26
N PHE A 288 2.04 -28.10 10.29
CA PHE A 288 1.57 -29.48 10.22
C PHE A 288 1.94 -30.28 11.46
N SER A 289 3.14 -30.11 11.99
CA SER A 289 3.62 -30.83 13.19
C SER A 289 3.02 -30.30 14.51
N GLY A 290 2.08 -29.35 14.44
CA GLY A 290 1.41 -28.76 15.60
C GLY A 290 2.03 -27.48 16.13
N GLY A 291 3.24 -27.12 15.67
CA GLY A 291 3.87 -25.82 15.94
C GLY A 291 3.16 -24.65 15.26
N SER A 292 3.72 -23.46 15.36
CA SER A 292 3.18 -22.28 14.69
C SER A 292 4.21 -21.16 14.53
N ILE A 293 4.08 -20.39 13.46
CA ILE A 293 4.85 -19.16 13.27
C ILE A 293 3.96 -17.94 13.55
N VAL A 294 4.54 -16.91 14.15
CA VAL A 294 3.88 -15.63 14.45
C VAL A 294 4.63 -14.53 13.70
N ILE A 295 3.92 -13.78 12.86
CA ILE A 295 4.53 -12.74 12.02
C ILE A 295 4.03 -11.37 12.49
N ASP A 296 4.95 -10.54 12.97
CA ASP A 296 4.68 -9.18 13.41
C ASP A 296 5.47 -8.17 12.56
N THR A 297 4.79 -7.15 12.06
CA THR A 297 5.43 -6.08 11.28
C THR A 297 5.52 -4.82 12.12
N THR A 298 6.73 -4.33 12.34
CA THR A 298 7.00 -3.06 13.01
C THR A 298 7.24 -1.94 11.98
N GLU A 299 7.60 -0.75 12.44
CA GLU A 299 7.97 0.36 11.55
C GLU A 299 9.23 0.06 10.74
N ALA A 300 10.24 -0.54 11.37
CA ALA A 300 11.57 -0.74 10.79
C ALA A 300 11.74 -2.13 10.15
N LEU A 301 11.23 -3.18 10.79
CA LEU A 301 11.47 -4.58 10.43
C LEU A 301 10.24 -5.47 10.64
N THR A 302 10.29 -6.67 10.07
CA THR A 302 9.31 -7.73 10.33
C THR A 302 9.96 -8.79 11.21
N SER A 303 9.37 -9.07 12.38
CA SER A 303 9.79 -10.17 13.25
C SER A 303 8.93 -11.41 13.01
N VAL A 304 9.57 -12.57 13.04
CA VAL A 304 8.92 -13.87 12.95
C VAL A 304 9.35 -14.71 14.14
N ASP A 305 8.40 -15.23 14.90
CA ASP A 305 8.62 -16.07 16.08
C ASP A 305 8.10 -17.50 15.81
N VAL A 306 8.90 -18.51 16.18
CA VAL A 306 8.58 -19.93 15.96
C VAL A 306 8.25 -20.60 17.30
N ASN A 307 7.01 -21.06 17.42
CA ASN A 307 6.52 -21.75 18.61
C ASN A 307 6.34 -23.24 18.35
N SER A 308 6.82 -24.10 19.27
CA SER A 308 6.66 -25.55 19.17
C SER A 308 5.26 -26.07 19.51
N ALA A 309 4.48 -25.30 20.30
CA ALA A 309 3.16 -25.67 20.84
C ALA A 309 3.14 -27.10 21.44
N LYS A 310 1.95 -27.67 21.73
CA LYS A 310 1.73 -28.97 22.42
C LYS A 310 2.26 -30.23 21.69
N ALA A 311 3.28 -30.09 20.84
CA ALA A 311 3.95 -31.20 20.15
C ALA A 311 5.00 -31.92 21.05
N THR A 312 5.03 -31.64 22.35
CA THR A 312 5.96 -32.23 23.33
C THR A 312 5.57 -33.65 23.78
N LYS A 313 4.92 -34.45 22.91
CA LYS A 313 4.61 -35.86 23.19
C LYS A 313 5.75 -36.83 22.81
N GLY A 314 6.85 -36.31 22.22
CA GLY A 314 8.03 -37.10 21.86
C GLY A 314 9.11 -37.10 22.95
N ILE A 315 9.95 -38.14 22.95
CA ILE A 315 11.04 -38.37 23.93
C ILE A 315 12.22 -37.40 23.70
N ASN A 316 12.42 -36.90 22.47
CA ASN A 316 13.53 -36.02 22.10
C ASN A 316 13.06 -34.58 21.80
N ILE A 317 13.30 -33.68 22.76
CA ILE A 317 12.97 -32.24 22.64
C ILE A 317 13.78 -31.58 21.52
N GLU A 318 15.05 -31.93 21.38
CA GLU A 318 15.97 -31.35 20.38
C GLU A 318 15.56 -31.70 18.94
N GLU A 319 15.23 -32.97 18.68
CA GLU A 319 14.74 -33.39 17.35
C GLU A 319 13.39 -32.75 17.01
N THR A 320 12.52 -32.58 18.02
CA THR A 320 11.24 -31.89 17.84
C THR A 320 11.46 -30.43 17.46
N ALA A 321 12.35 -29.73 18.16
CA ALA A 321 12.72 -28.34 17.85
C ALA A 321 13.30 -28.21 16.44
N PHE A 322 14.24 -29.09 16.08
CA PHE A 322 14.85 -29.12 14.76
C PHE A 322 13.83 -29.32 13.64
N ASN A 323 12.95 -30.32 13.77
CA ASN A 323 11.90 -30.61 12.79
C ASN A 323 10.92 -29.45 12.62
N ILE A 324 10.51 -28.82 13.74
CA ILE A 324 9.63 -27.65 13.71
C ILE A 324 10.31 -26.46 13.03
N ASN A 325 11.61 -26.22 13.29
CA ASN A 325 12.35 -25.15 12.62
C ASN A 325 12.51 -25.38 11.11
N LEU A 326 12.70 -26.63 10.67
CA LEU A 326 12.72 -26.98 9.24
C LEU A 326 11.35 -26.73 8.59
N GLU A 327 10.26 -27.05 9.29
CA GLU A 327 8.92 -26.80 8.80
C GLU A 327 8.57 -25.31 8.76
N ALA A 328 8.92 -24.59 9.83
CA ALA A 328 8.79 -23.15 9.94
C ALA A 328 9.55 -22.46 8.80
N THR A 329 10.75 -22.92 8.46
CA THR A 329 11.55 -22.41 7.35
C THR A 329 10.82 -22.47 6.00
N ASP A 330 10.19 -23.61 5.72
CA ASP A 330 9.40 -23.81 4.50
C ASP A 330 8.21 -22.86 4.43
N GLU A 331 7.53 -22.69 5.57
CA GLU A 331 6.33 -21.87 5.69
C GLU A 331 6.65 -20.36 5.70
N ILE A 332 7.74 -19.94 6.35
CA ILE A 332 8.23 -18.55 6.35
C ILE A 332 8.55 -18.13 4.92
N ALA A 333 9.34 -18.93 4.18
CA ALA A 333 9.67 -18.61 2.79
C ALA A 333 8.41 -18.50 1.91
N ARG A 334 7.39 -19.31 2.18
CA ARG A 334 6.09 -19.25 1.50
C ARG A 334 5.32 -17.98 1.87
N GLN A 335 5.19 -17.66 3.15
CA GLN A 335 4.46 -16.48 3.65
C GLN A 335 5.12 -15.17 3.22
N LEU A 336 6.46 -15.10 3.19
CA LEU A 336 7.18 -13.93 2.67
C LEU A 336 6.81 -13.60 1.22
N ARG A 337 6.64 -14.65 0.39
CA ARG A 337 6.17 -14.49 -1.00
C ARG A 337 4.70 -14.11 -1.06
N LEU A 338 3.84 -14.87 -0.37
CA LEU A 338 2.38 -14.66 -0.44
C LEU A 338 1.94 -13.31 0.09
N ARG A 339 2.58 -12.81 1.15
CA ARG A 339 2.29 -11.49 1.76
C ARG A 339 3.03 -10.34 1.07
N ASP A 340 3.94 -10.65 0.13
CA ASP A 340 4.96 -9.77 -0.44
C ASP A 340 5.68 -8.92 0.63
N ILE A 341 6.11 -9.58 1.73
CA ILE A 341 6.86 -8.92 2.81
C ILE A 341 8.26 -8.58 2.30
N GLY A 342 8.73 -7.36 2.51
CA GLY A 342 10.10 -6.99 2.18
C GLY A 342 10.67 -5.95 3.14
N GLY A 343 11.97 -5.70 3.03
CA GLY A 343 12.77 -4.98 4.02
C GLY A 343 13.55 -5.95 4.91
N LEU A 344 13.92 -5.48 6.10
CA LEU A 344 14.61 -6.28 7.11
C LEU A 344 13.61 -7.24 7.77
N ILE A 345 14.00 -8.50 7.89
CA ILE A 345 13.24 -9.57 8.52
C ILE A 345 14.16 -10.23 9.53
N VAL A 346 13.65 -10.46 10.74
CA VAL A 346 14.34 -11.15 11.83
C VAL A 346 13.51 -12.37 12.20
N ILE A 347 14.13 -13.54 12.23
CA ILE A 347 13.47 -14.80 12.55
C ILE A 347 14.07 -15.32 13.86
N ASP A 348 13.21 -15.55 14.84
CA ASP A 348 13.49 -16.17 16.12
C ASP A 348 13.12 -17.66 16.03
N PHE A 349 14.13 -18.51 15.81
CA PHE A 349 13.96 -19.95 15.75
C PHE A 349 13.98 -20.53 17.17
N ILE A 350 13.40 -21.73 17.33
CA ILE A 350 13.55 -22.47 18.59
C ILE A 350 15.03 -22.78 18.78
N ASP A 351 15.55 -22.55 19.99
CA ASP A 351 16.95 -22.81 20.32
C ASP A 351 17.38 -24.24 19.97
N MET A 352 18.56 -24.36 19.34
CA MET A 352 19.19 -25.63 18.97
C MET A 352 20.63 -25.64 19.48
N SER A 353 20.99 -26.65 20.28
CA SER A 353 22.36 -26.83 20.80
C SER A 353 23.35 -27.22 19.70
N SER A 354 22.96 -28.08 18.77
CA SER A 354 23.81 -28.52 17.67
C SER A 354 24.00 -27.45 16.60
N LEU A 355 25.26 -27.12 16.28
CA LEU A 355 25.60 -26.28 15.12
C LEU A 355 25.21 -26.92 13.79
N GLU A 356 25.14 -28.25 13.72
CA GLU A 356 24.72 -28.95 12.50
C GLU A 356 23.24 -28.70 12.21
N HIS A 357 22.40 -28.73 13.26
CA HIS A 357 20.98 -28.39 13.15
C HIS A 357 20.77 -26.94 12.71
N GLN A 358 21.52 -26.00 13.29
CA GLN A 358 21.49 -24.58 12.89
C GLN A 358 21.85 -24.43 11.40
N ARG A 359 22.95 -25.03 10.95
CA ARG A 359 23.38 -24.99 9.54
C ARG A 359 22.37 -25.64 8.61
N ALA A 360 21.74 -26.74 9.01
CA ALA A 360 20.72 -27.41 8.21
C ALA A 360 19.47 -26.55 8.03
N VAL A 361 19.02 -25.85 9.07
CA VAL A 361 17.91 -24.87 9.00
C VAL A 361 18.26 -23.70 8.08
N GLU A 362 19.46 -23.13 8.20
CA GLU A 362 19.93 -22.07 7.30
C GLU A 362 19.98 -22.52 5.83
N GLN A 363 20.54 -23.71 5.57
CA GLN A 363 20.64 -24.29 4.24
C GLN A 363 19.25 -24.53 3.64
N ARG A 364 18.31 -25.04 4.45
CA ARG A 364 16.90 -25.22 4.04
C ARG A 364 16.27 -23.88 3.67
N LEU A 365 16.51 -22.84 4.46
CA LEU A 365 15.96 -21.50 4.19
C LEU A 365 16.54 -20.96 2.88
N ARG A 366 17.87 -21.01 2.69
CA ARG A 366 18.54 -20.64 1.43
C ARG A 366 17.91 -21.33 0.21
N ASN A 367 17.70 -22.63 0.29
CA ASN A 367 17.11 -23.40 -0.80
C ASN A 367 15.67 -22.97 -1.12
N LYS A 368 14.86 -22.64 -0.12
CA LYS A 368 13.47 -22.19 -0.32
C LYS A 368 13.37 -20.75 -0.80
N VAL A 369 14.28 -19.86 -0.38
CA VAL A 369 14.28 -18.46 -0.81
C VAL A 369 14.89 -18.28 -2.19
N ASN A 370 15.76 -19.18 -2.66
CA ASN A 370 16.31 -19.12 -4.02
C ASN A 370 15.25 -19.18 -5.13
N GLN A 371 14.08 -19.77 -4.83
CA GLN A 371 12.95 -19.80 -5.76
C GLN A 371 12.23 -18.44 -5.85
N ASP A 372 12.39 -17.58 -4.84
CA ASP A 372 11.76 -16.25 -4.77
C ASP A 372 12.35 -15.30 -5.82
N LYS A 373 11.47 -14.49 -6.43
CA LYS A 373 11.81 -13.45 -7.41
C LYS A 373 12.54 -12.28 -6.76
N ALA A 374 12.29 -12.03 -5.49
CA ALA A 374 12.96 -10.97 -4.74
C ALA A 374 14.42 -11.35 -4.49
N LYS A 375 15.34 -10.40 -4.61
CA LYS A 375 16.70 -10.59 -4.11
C LYS A 375 16.64 -10.70 -2.58
N ILE A 376 17.23 -11.76 -2.06
CA ILE A 376 17.28 -12.04 -0.63
C ILE A 376 18.73 -12.16 -0.21
N GLN A 377 19.07 -11.50 0.90
CA GLN A 377 20.36 -11.64 1.59
C GLN A 377 20.08 -12.21 2.97
N MET A 378 20.92 -13.14 3.42
CA MET A 378 20.71 -13.88 4.66
C MET A 378 22.04 -14.02 5.39
N ASN A 379 22.02 -13.75 6.69
CA ASN A 379 23.14 -14.01 7.59
C ASN A 379 22.98 -15.39 8.24
N HIS A 380 23.98 -15.77 9.04
CA HIS A 380 23.90 -16.95 9.91
C HIS A 380 23.03 -16.66 11.13
N ILE A 381 22.58 -17.71 11.81
CA ILE A 381 21.95 -17.63 13.14
C ILE A 381 22.96 -17.00 14.10
N SER A 382 22.54 -15.92 14.75
CA SER A 382 23.37 -15.16 15.68
C SER A 382 23.57 -15.91 16.99
N LYS A 383 24.46 -15.40 17.84
CA LYS A 383 24.65 -15.90 19.22
C LYS A 383 23.39 -15.81 20.07
N PHE A 384 22.42 -14.98 19.68
CA PHE A 384 21.14 -14.80 20.36
C PHE A 384 20.02 -15.67 19.76
N GLY A 385 20.31 -16.63 18.89
CA GLY A 385 19.31 -17.49 18.25
C GLY A 385 18.57 -16.85 17.06
N LEU A 386 18.80 -15.56 16.80
CA LEU A 386 18.13 -14.80 15.75
C LEU A 386 18.80 -14.95 14.39
N LEU A 387 18.01 -15.17 13.34
CA LEU A 387 18.46 -15.09 11.95
C LEU A 387 17.99 -13.78 11.30
N GLU A 388 18.95 -13.03 10.76
CA GLU A 388 18.70 -11.78 10.06
C GLU A 388 18.70 -12.00 8.54
N MET A 389 17.69 -11.47 7.86
CA MET A 389 17.63 -11.48 6.42
C MET A 389 17.02 -10.20 5.85
N SER A 390 17.41 -9.83 4.63
CA SER A 390 16.78 -8.75 3.90
C SER A 390 16.13 -9.27 2.62
N ARG A 391 14.88 -8.89 2.38
CA ARG A 391 14.14 -9.24 1.16
C ARG A 391 13.82 -7.99 0.37
N GLN A 392 14.18 -7.97 -0.91
CA GLN A 392 13.85 -6.88 -1.81
C GLN A 392 12.34 -6.69 -1.92
N ARG A 393 11.86 -5.47 -1.69
CA ARG A 393 10.46 -5.09 -1.91
C ARG A 393 10.17 -5.01 -3.40
N ILE A 394 9.28 -5.87 -3.90
CA ILE A 394 8.85 -5.87 -5.29
C ILE A 394 7.63 -4.96 -5.43
N ASN A 395 6.58 -5.18 -4.65
CA ASN A 395 5.39 -4.35 -4.64
C ASN A 395 5.09 -3.85 -3.22
N SER A 396 4.01 -3.08 -3.07
CA SER A 396 3.40 -2.86 -1.76
C SER A 396 2.91 -4.19 -1.19
N SER A 397 3.14 -4.42 0.10
CA SER A 397 2.69 -5.65 0.74
C SER A 397 1.15 -5.71 0.78
N LEU A 398 0.58 -6.91 0.82
CA LEU A 398 -0.88 -7.08 0.94
C LEU A 398 -1.44 -6.39 2.18
N ARG A 399 -0.64 -6.29 3.26
CA ARG A 399 -1.01 -5.56 4.46
C ARG A 399 -1.16 -4.05 4.20
N GLU A 400 -0.25 -3.44 3.45
CA GLU A 400 -0.32 -2.02 3.10
C GLU A 400 -1.52 -1.69 2.19
N LEU A 401 -1.97 -2.66 1.37
CA LEU A 401 -3.11 -2.48 0.45
C LEU A 401 -4.47 -2.72 1.11
N ASN A 402 -4.58 -3.75 1.95
CA ASN A 402 -5.88 -4.22 2.47
C ASN A 402 -6.14 -3.87 3.94
N HIS A 403 -5.15 -3.37 4.69
CA HIS A 403 -5.35 -3.03 6.11
C HIS A 403 -5.25 -1.52 6.37
N PHE A 404 -5.99 -1.08 7.38
CA PHE A 404 -5.86 0.25 7.97
C PHE A 404 -5.19 0.13 9.34
N ILE A 405 -4.52 1.21 9.75
CA ILE A 405 -4.01 1.35 11.11
C ILE A 405 -5.20 1.30 12.07
N CYS A 406 -5.08 0.51 13.15
CA CYS A 406 -6.13 0.37 14.15
C CYS A 406 -6.49 1.76 14.72
N PRO A 407 -7.76 2.20 14.64
CA PRO A 407 -8.16 3.53 15.12
C PRO A 407 -8.08 3.66 16.65
N ARG A 408 -7.98 2.53 17.36
CA ARG A 408 -7.96 2.50 18.82
C ARG A 408 -6.55 2.61 19.40
N CYS A 409 -5.62 1.76 18.97
CA CYS A 409 -4.24 1.78 19.47
C CYS A 409 -3.27 2.54 18.56
N ILE A 410 -3.74 3.04 17.41
CA ILE A 410 -2.94 3.81 16.44
C ILE A 410 -1.71 3.00 15.94
N GLY A 411 -1.81 1.67 15.99
CA GLY A 411 -0.74 0.76 15.57
C GLY A 411 0.11 0.18 16.70
N ASN A 412 -0.05 0.64 17.95
CA ASN A 412 0.76 0.15 19.08
C ASN A 412 0.49 -1.31 19.48
N GLY A 413 -0.65 -1.89 19.08
CA GLY A 413 -1.05 -3.25 19.47
C GLY A 413 -1.52 -3.39 20.93
N THR A 414 -1.25 -2.40 21.79
CA THR A 414 -1.64 -2.38 23.19
C THR A 414 -2.36 -1.09 23.56
N ILE A 415 -3.10 -1.12 24.68
CA ILE A 415 -3.82 0.04 25.21
C ILE A 415 -3.49 0.12 26.70
N ARG A 416 -3.15 1.32 27.17
CA ARG A 416 -2.86 1.57 28.58
C ARG A 416 -4.08 1.19 29.44
N ASN A 417 -3.83 0.47 30.54
CA ASN A 417 -4.89 0.03 31.43
C ASN A 417 -5.63 1.23 32.07
N ASN A 418 -6.89 1.03 32.46
CA ASN A 418 -7.74 2.12 32.94
C ASN A 418 -7.17 2.83 34.18
N LYS A 419 -6.61 2.07 35.13
CA LYS A 419 -6.05 2.64 36.37
C LYS A 419 -4.84 3.53 36.08
N SER A 420 -3.88 3.04 35.28
CA SER A 420 -2.68 3.81 34.90
C SER A 420 -3.02 5.03 34.05
N LEU A 421 -3.97 4.89 33.11
CA LEU A 421 -4.44 6.03 32.32
C LEU A 421 -5.12 7.09 33.20
N SER A 422 -5.99 6.66 34.13
CA SER A 422 -6.67 7.58 35.04
C SER A 422 -5.70 8.33 35.95
N LEU A 423 -4.69 7.65 36.49
CA LEU A 423 -3.64 8.29 37.28
C LEU A 423 -2.82 9.29 36.45
N SER A 424 -2.56 8.97 35.18
CA SER A 424 -1.91 9.90 34.25
C SER A 424 -2.75 11.15 34.03
N ILE A 425 -4.06 10.98 33.82
CA ILE A 425 -5.01 12.10 33.66
C ILE A 425 -5.07 12.94 34.93
N LEU A 426 -5.09 12.31 36.10
CA LEU A 426 -5.10 13.01 37.39
C LEU A 426 -3.88 13.93 37.56
N ARG A 427 -2.69 13.46 37.18
CA ARG A 427 -1.46 14.29 37.20
C ARG A 427 -1.54 15.46 36.22
N LEU A 428 -2.10 15.25 35.03
CA LEU A 428 -2.31 16.32 34.06
C LEU A 428 -3.34 17.36 34.54
N ILE A 429 -4.39 16.92 35.24
CA ILE A 429 -5.35 17.83 35.88
C ILE A 429 -4.63 18.70 36.92
N GLU A 430 -3.80 18.09 37.76
CA GLU A 430 -3.01 18.78 38.78
C GLU A 430 -2.04 19.78 38.15
N GLU A 431 -1.35 19.40 37.07
CA GLU A 431 -0.46 20.29 36.31
C GLU A 431 -1.21 21.49 35.73
N GLU A 432 -2.36 21.28 35.09
CA GLU A 432 -3.19 22.37 34.55
C GLU A 432 -3.76 23.27 35.67
N ALA A 433 -4.07 22.70 36.83
CA ALA A 433 -4.53 23.45 38.01
C ALA A 433 -3.43 24.33 38.62
N LEU A 434 -2.17 23.91 38.54
CA LEU A 434 -1.04 24.67 39.09
C LEU A 434 -0.68 25.91 38.26
N LYS A 435 -1.05 25.97 36.97
CA LYS A 435 -0.77 27.13 36.13
C LYS A 435 -1.51 28.39 36.61
N ASP A 436 -0.91 29.56 36.42
CA ASP A 436 -1.46 30.84 36.86
C ASP A 436 -2.60 31.33 35.98
N ASN A 437 -3.58 32.03 36.58
CA ASN A 437 -4.80 32.49 35.92
C ASN A 437 -5.78 31.36 35.52
N THR A 438 -5.74 30.19 36.17
CA THR A 438 -6.67 29.07 35.89
C THR A 438 -7.98 29.21 36.66
N LYS A 439 -9.12 29.13 35.98
CA LYS A 439 -10.46 29.21 36.59
C LYS A 439 -11.18 27.85 36.60
N GLU A 440 -11.28 27.20 35.45
CA GLU A 440 -12.00 25.92 35.29
C GLU A 440 -11.17 24.95 34.43
N ILE A 441 -11.25 23.65 34.74
CA ILE A 441 -10.63 22.58 33.97
C ILE A 441 -11.71 21.59 33.55
N TYR A 442 -11.80 21.30 32.26
CA TYR A 442 -12.75 20.34 31.69
C TYR A 442 -12.01 19.12 31.17
N VAL A 443 -12.36 17.95 31.68
CA VAL A 443 -11.72 16.68 31.40
C VAL A 443 -12.76 15.75 30.78
N ILE A 444 -12.69 15.57 29.47
CA ILE A 444 -13.60 14.68 28.74
C ILE A 444 -12.90 13.34 28.56
N VAL A 445 -13.48 12.31 29.16
CA VAL A 445 -12.85 10.98 29.27
C VAL A 445 -13.86 9.86 29.01
N PRO A 446 -13.40 8.65 28.65
CA PRO A 446 -14.27 7.48 28.54
C PRO A 446 -15.04 7.24 29.84
N VAL A 447 -16.27 6.71 29.75
CA VAL A 447 -17.16 6.45 30.89
C VAL A 447 -16.46 5.66 32.02
N LYS A 448 -15.69 4.62 31.65
CA LYS A 448 -14.94 3.80 32.63
C LYS A 448 -13.85 4.59 33.38
N ILE A 449 -13.25 5.58 32.73
CA ILE A 449 -12.22 6.45 33.31
C ILE A 449 -12.86 7.50 34.22
N ALA A 450 -13.95 8.13 33.77
CA ALA A 450 -14.74 9.06 34.60
C ALA A 450 -15.21 8.39 35.90
N SER A 451 -15.78 7.18 35.78
CA SER A 451 -16.20 6.39 36.93
C SER A 451 -15.04 6.13 37.90
N TYR A 452 -13.85 5.81 37.38
CA TYR A 452 -12.68 5.58 38.24
C TYR A 452 -12.19 6.86 38.94
N LEU A 453 -12.15 7.97 38.20
CA LEU A 453 -11.72 9.26 38.72
C LEU A 453 -12.68 9.81 39.79
N LEU A 454 -13.99 9.81 39.50
CA LEU A 454 -15.02 10.38 40.37
C LEU A 454 -15.40 9.51 41.57
N ASN A 455 -15.01 8.23 41.59
CA ASN A 455 -15.24 7.35 42.73
C ASN A 455 -13.94 7.08 43.50
N GLN A 456 -13.03 6.27 42.95
CA GLN A 456 -11.83 5.85 43.68
C GLN A 456 -10.82 6.98 43.88
N LYS A 457 -10.77 7.96 42.97
CA LYS A 457 -9.85 9.11 43.07
C LYS A 457 -10.54 10.42 43.44
N ARG A 458 -11.78 10.35 43.93
CA ARG A 458 -12.56 11.51 44.35
C ARG A 458 -11.84 12.39 45.38
N LYS A 459 -11.27 11.76 46.42
CA LYS A 459 -10.52 12.47 47.47
C LYS A 459 -9.35 13.29 46.89
N PHE A 460 -8.64 12.74 45.91
CA PHE A 460 -7.51 13.42 45.27
C PHE A 460 -7.96 14.61 44.43
N ILE A 461 -9.06 14.48 43.69
CA ILE A 461 -9.62 15.61 42.93
C ILE A 461 -10.01 16.75 43.88
N ASN A 462 -10.69 16.43 44.98
CA ASN A 462 -11.03 17.43 46.00
C ASN A 462 -9.78 18.11 46.58
N THR A 463 -8.68 17.37 46.80
CA THR A 463 -7.43 17.99 47.28
C THR A 463 -6.82 18.93 46.25
N ILE A 464 -6.92 18.62 44.95
CA ILE A 464 -6.44 19.51 43.88
C ILE A 464 -7.26 20.80 43.86
N GLU A 465 -8.59 20.70 43.97
CA GLU A 465 -9.49 21.86 44.01
C GLU A 465 -9.27 22.73 45.27
N ASN A 466 -9.00 22.11 46.42
CA ASN A 466 -8.79 22.84 47.68
C ASN A 466 -7.42 23.54 47.77
N ARG A 467 -6.38 23.04 47.09
CA ARG A 467 -5.03 23.63 47.17
C ARG A 467 -4.94 25.02 46.54
N LYS A 468 -5.68 25.28 45.46
CA LYS A 468 -5.82 26.61 44.87
C LYS A 468 -7.27 27.05 45.00
N ASN A 469 -7.53 27.89 46.00
CA ASN A 469 -8.85 28.48 46.25
C ASN A 469 -9.43 29.07 44.96
N GLY A 470 -10.46 28.40 44.41
CA GLY A 470 -11.25 28.91 43.28
C GLY A 470 -11.21 28.11 41.98
N ILE A 471 -10.40 27.05 41.86
CA ILE A 471 -10.36 26.21 40.64
C ILE A 471 -11.44 25.12 40.69
N ARG A 472 -12.24 25.00 39.62
CA ARG A 472 -13.24 23.92 39.47
C ARG A 472 -12.82 22.91 38.42
N THR A 473 -12.90 21.63 38.75
CA THR A 473 -12.59 20.52 37.84
C THR A 473 -13.85 19.78 37.41
N PHE A 474 -14.18 19.85 36.13
CA PHE A 474 -15.31 19.13 35.53
C PHE A 474 -14.81 17.87 34.83
N ILE A 475 -15.14 16.69 35.38
CA ILE A 475 -14.87 15.41 34.72
C ILE A 475 -16.14 14.94 34.03
N ILE A 476 -16.11 14.93 32.70
CA ILE A 476 -17.27 14.66 31.86
C ILE A 476 -17.12 13.25 31.24
N PRO A 477 -17.98 12.28 31.61
CA PRO A 477 -18.01 11.00 30.94
C PRO A 477 -18.54 11.16 29.49
N ASN A 478 -17.87 10.51 28.54
CA ASN A 478 -18.29 10.46 27.15
C ASN A 478 -18.21 9.02 26.62
N ASP A 479 -19.31 8.53 26.05
CA ASP A 479 -19.45 7.19 25.46
C ASP A 479 -18.84 7.09 24.06
N GLN A 480 -18.73 8.21 23.34
CA GLN A 480 -18.11 8.29 22.02
C GLN A 480 -16.57 8.22 22.08
N ILE A 481 -15.98 8.38 23.27
CA ILE A 481 -14.55 8.34 23.48
C ILE A 481 -14.16 6.99 24.10
N ASN A 482 -13.30 6.25 23.40
CA ASN A 482 -12.75 4.99 23.87
C ASN A 482 -11.30 5.15 24.34
N THR A 483 -10.87 4.29 25.26
CA THR A 483 -9.45 4.22 25.65
C THR A 483 -8.58 3.90 24.43
N PRO A 484 -7.44 4.61 24.24
CA PRO A 484 -6.74 5.49 25.19
C PRO A 484 -7.08 7.00 25.09
N ASN A 485 -8.06 7.42 24.29
CA ASN A 485 -8.30 8.84 23.99
C ASN A 485 -8.95 9.58 25.17
N TYR A 486 -8.54 10.84 25.38
CA TYR A 486 -9.12 11.79 26.33
C TYR A 486 -8.79 13.23 25.91
N SER A 487 -9.47 14.23 26.47
CA SER A 487 -9.13 15.64 26.24
C SER A 487 -9.25 16.45 27.54
N ILE A 488 -8.25 17.29 27.81
CA ILE A 488 -8.23 18.23 28.93
C ILE A 488 -8.22 19.63 28.36
N LEU A 489 -9.12 20.48 28.87
CA LEU A 489 -9.24 21.88 28.49
C LEU A 489 -9.12 22.73 29.74
N ARG A 490 -8.30 23.76 29.66
CA ARG A 490 -8.11 24.74 30.71
C ARG A 490 -8.78 26.05 30.29
N ILE A 491 -9.44 26.72 31.23
CA ILE A 491 -10.09 28.01 31.02
C ILE A 491 -9.49 29.02 31.99
N CYS A 492 -9.09 30.16 31.46
CA CYS A 492 -8.47 31.22 32.25
C CYS A 492 -9.50 32.24 32.78
N HIS A 493 -9.14 33.04 33.80
CA HIS A 493 -10.01 34.15 34.20
C HIS A 493 -10.10 35.18 33.07
N GLY A 494 -11.32 35.67 32.80
CA GLY A 494 -11.61 36.61 31.71
C GLY A 494 -12.09 35.96 30.40
N GLU A 495 -12.03 34.63 30.25
CA GLU A 495 -12.55 33.94 29.06
C GLU A 495 -14.04 33.58 29.16
N ASP A 496 -14.82 33.92 28.13
CA ASP A 496 -16.27 33.74 28.08
C ASP A 496 -16.74 32.29 27.87
N LYS A 497 -17.77 31.87 28.62
CA LYS A 497 -18.47 30.56 28.51
C LYS A 497 -19.07 30.25 27.13
N LYS A 498 -19.32 31.26 26.28
CA LYS A 498 -19.85 31.05 24.91
C LYS A 498 -18.81 30.46 23.95
N ASN A 499 -17.53 30.75 24.13
CA ASN A 499 -16.46 30.10 23.36
C ASN A 499 -16.26 28.63 23.79
N ILE A 500 -16.59 28.32 25.04
CA ILE A 500 -16.44 27.00 25.67
C ILE A 500 -17.47 25.99 25.12
N ASN A 501 -18.75 26.37 24.98
CA ASN A 501 -19.70 25.49 24.29
C ASN A 501 -19.28 25.22 22.84
N ASN A 502 -18.74 26.22 22.14
CA ASN A 502 -18.25 26.02 20.77
C ASN A 502 -16.97 25.18 20.70
N SER A 503 -16.07 25.24 21.68
CA SER A 503 -14.86 24.41 21.73
C SER A 503 -15.18 22.98 22.17
N ILE A 504 -16.06 22.80 23.16
CA ILE A 504 -16.60 21.50 23.57
C ILE A 504 -17.36 20.86 22.39
N ILE A 505 -18.27 21.59 21.73
CA ILE A 505 -18.96 21.13 20.51
C ILE A 505 -17.96 20.86 19.37
N LYS A 506 -16.90 21.67 19.23
CA LYS A 506 -15.81 21.38 18.27
C LYS A 506 -15.07 20.12 18.63
N ILE A 507 -14.85 19.79 19.91
CA ILE A 507 -14.17 18.56 20.34
C ILE A 507 -15.08 17.34 20.14
N TYR A 508 -16.37 17.46 20.46
CA TYR A 508 -17.39 16.49 20.06
C TYR A 508 -17.40 16.28 18.53
N ASN A 509 -17.32 17.35 17.74
CA ASN A 509 -17.32 17.28 16.27
C ASN A 509 -15.97 16.89 15.63
N LEU A 510 -14.84 17.19 16.26
CA LEU A 510 -13.49 16.84 15.79
C LEU A 510 -13.25 15.34 15.97
N ASN A 511 -13.71 14.75 17.07
CA ASN A 511 -13.72 13.30 17.25
C ASN A 511 -14.65 12.62 16.24
N TYR A 512 -15.80 13.21 15.91
CA TYR A 512 -16.65 12.73 14.80
C TYR A 512 -15.96 12.84 13.42
N LYS A 513 -15.21 13.92 13.15
CA LYS A 513 -14.45 14.08 11.90
C LYS A 513 -13.29 13.09 11.78
N PHE A 514 -12.62 12.74 12.89
CA PHE A 514 -11.54 11.75 12.87
C PHE A 514 -12.05 10.33 12.56
N TYR A 515 -13.28 10.00 12.96
CA TYR A 515 -13.90 8.71 12.65
C TYR A 515 -14.49 8.63 11.23
N HIS A 516 -14.90 9.75 10.62
CA HIS A 516 -15.57 9.74 9.30
C HIS A 516 -14.79 10.34 8.12
N ASN A 517 -13.71 11.10 8.32
CA ASN A 517 -13.07 11.84 7.23
C ASN A 517 -11.64 11.40 6.91
N LYS A 518 -11.51 10.22 6.29
CA LYS A 518 -10.44 9.99 5.29
C LYS A 518 -10.96 10.08 3.84
N TYR A 519 -12.24 9.79 3.60
CA TYR A 519 -12.85 9.89 2.26
C TYR A 519 -13.24 11.32 1.87
N LEU A 520 -13.76 12.13 2.80
CA LEU A 520 -14.16 13.51 2.49
C LEU A 520 -12.96 14.47 2.41
N TYR A 521 -11.86 14.20 3.14
CA TYR A 521 -10.67 15.03 3.07
C TYR A 521 -9.96 14.90 1.71
N SER A 522 -9.94 13.71 1.10
CA SER A 522 -9.41 13.52 -0.26
C SER A 522 -10.31 14.17 -1.32
N PHE A 523 -11.63 14.15 -1.12
CA PHE A 523 -12.60 14.78 -2.02
C PHE A 523 -12.54 16.31 -1.98
N PHE A 524 -12.54 16.91 -0.78
CA PHE A 524 -12.44 18.37 -0.63
C PHE A 524 -11.05 18.93 -0.94
N LYS A 525 -9.97 18.17 -0.67
CA LYS A 525 -8.62 18.56 -1.05
C LYS A 525 -8.42 18.51 -2.58
N LYS A 526 -9.09 17.60 -3.30
CA LYS A 526 -9.16 17.61 -4.77
C LYS A 526 -9.86 18.86 -5.32
N TYR A 527 -10.91 19.32 -4.64
CA TYR A 527 -11.70 20.48 -5.08
C TYR A 527 -11.04 21.83 -4.73
N LEU A 528 -10.34 21.91 -3.60
CA LEU A 528 -9.63 23.12 -3.16
C LEU A 528 -8.28 23.35 -3.87
N ILE A 529 -7.64 22.29 -4.37
CA ILE A 529 -6.37 22.41 -5.11
C ILE A 529 -6.59 22.97 -6.53
N GLN A 530 -7.81 22.98 -7.06
CA GLN A 530 -8.11 23.56 -8.37
C GLN A 530 -8.23 25.08 -8.39
N ASN A 531 -8.42 25.75 -7.24
CA ASN A 531 -8.58 27.21 -7.18
C ASN A 531 -7.62 27.81 -6.15
N LYS A 532 -6.37 28.04 -6.57
CA LYS A 532 -5.45 28.93 -5.86
C LYS A 532 -5.65 30.35 -6.38
N GLU A 533 -6.42 31.13 -5.63
CA GLU A 533 -6.21 32.56 -5.38
C GLU A 533 -7.30 33.00 -4.42
N LEU A 534 -6.92 33.58 -3.27
CA LEU A 534 -7.67 34.63 -2.57
C LEU A 534 -6.92 35.02 -1.30
N THR A 535 -6.36 36.22 -1.37
CA THR A 535 -5.64 36.96 -0.33
C THR A 535 -6.53 37.37 0.87
N ILE A 536 -5.83 37.79 1.92
CA ILE A 536 -6.20 37.99 3.33
C ILE A 536 -7.39 38.95 3.65
N LYS A 537 -8.17 39.46 2.69
CA LYS A 537 -9.17 40.54 2.97
C LYS A 537 -10.64 40.15 3.22
N ASN A 538 -11.00 38.87 3.36
CA ASN A 538 -12.44 38.46 3.41
C ASN A 538 -12.90 37.69 4.67
N GLN A 539 -12.25 37.85 5.83
CA GLN A 539 -12.72 37.23 7.08
C GLN A 539 -14.09 37.77 7.55
N ASN A 540 -14.43 39.03 7.25
CA ASN A 540 -15.67 39.65 7.74
C ASN A 540 -16.95 39.31 6.94
N LYS A 541 -16.85 38.69 5.75
CA LYS A 541 -18.03 38.24 4.96
C LYS A 541 -18.46 36.80 5.27
N ILE A 542 -17.62 35.99 5.91
CA ILE A 542 -17.93 34.60 6.29
C ILE A 542 -18.88 34.57 7.50
N ILE A 543 -18.81 35.57 8.39
CA ILE A 543 -19.63 35.65 9.61
C ILE A 543 -21.12 35.86 9.29
N LYS A 544 -21.48 36.53 8.18
CA LYS A 544 -22.88 36.70 7.76
C LYS A 544 -23.51 35.45 7.12
N LYS A 545 -22.72 34.45 6.68
CA LYS A 545 -23.24 33.24 6.01
C LYS A 545 -23.71 32.12 6.96
N ASN A 546 -23.43 32.21 8.26
CA ASN A 546 -23.92 31.25 9.26
C ASN A 546 -25.42 31.36 9.56
N LYS A 547 -26.08 32.49 9.26
CA LYS A 547 -27.53 32.62 9.48
C LYS A 547 -28.38 31.76 8.54
N ASN A 548 -27.91 31.50 7.31
CA ASN A 548 -28.66 30.66 6.36
C ASN A 548 -28.60 29.17 6.73
N PHE A 549 -27.51 28.70 7.36
CA PHE A 549 -27.40 27.30 7.80
C PHE A 549 -28.34 26.97 8.97
N VAL A 550 -28.60 27.93 9.85
CA VAL A 550 -29.57 27.79 10.97
C VAL A 550 -31.02 27.77 10.47
N PHE A 551 -31.31 28.39 9.32
CA PHE A 551 -32.63 28.34 8.70
C PHE A 551 -32.93 26.96 8.08
N PHE A 552 -31.94 26.34 7.44
CA PHE A 552 -32.07 25.00 6.86
C PHE A 552 -32.21 23.87 7.91
N SER A 553 -31.56 23.99 9.08
CA SER A 553 -31.73 23.01 10.16
C SER A 553 -33.10 23.10 10.84
N LYS A 554 -33.68 24.30 10.95
CA LYS A 554 -35.06 24.49 11.43
C LYS A 554 -36.09 23.88 10.49
N ILE A 555 -35.93 24.03 9.16
CA ILE A 555 -36.84 23.42 8.18
C ILE A 555 -36.77 21.89 8.22
N ASN A 556 -35.58 21.30 8.32
CA ASN A 556 -35.45 19.84 8.44
C ASN A 556 -36.05 19.28 9.75
N ASN A 557 -36.00 20.03 10.85
CA ASN A 557 -36.65 19.63 12.10
C ASN A 557 -38.18 19.78 12.08
N ILE A 558 -38.71 20.77 11.34
CA ILE A 558 -40.15 20.92 11.11
C ILE A 558 -40.68 19.78 10.21
N ILE A 559 -39.92 19.41 9.18
CA ILE A 559 -40.27 18.29 8.30
C ILE A 559 -40.20 16.95 9.06
N LYS A 560 -39.22 16.75 9.95
CA LYS A 560 -39.16 15.52 10.77
C LYS A 560 -40.27 15.43 11.82
N LYS A 561 -40.71 16.56 12.41
CA LYS A 561 -41.78 16.55 13.43
C LYS A 561 -43.17 16.29 12.85
N ASN A 562 -43.44 16.69 11.60
CA ASN A 562 -44.77 16.54 11.00
C ASN A 562 -44.99 15.21 10.25
N PHE A 563 -44.00 14.31 10.19
CA PHE A 563 -44.07 13.07 9.41
C PHE A 563 -44.37 11.80 10.23
N ASN A 564 -44.93 11.95 11.44
CA ASN A 564 -45.21 10.82 12.34
C ASN A 564 -46.68 10.38 12.46
N HIS A 565 -47.58 10.79 11.56
CA HIS A 565 -48.94 10.23 11.56
C HIS A 565 -49.46 9.83 10.16
N LYS A 566 -49.88 8.54 10.11
CA LYS A 566 -50.71 7.81 9.12
C LYS A 566 -51.08 8.57 7.84
N PHE A 567 -50.49 8.20 6.69
CA PHE A 567 -51.10 8.42 5.37
C PHE A 567 -50.70 7.35 4.34
N ASN A 568 -51.69 6.90 3.56
CA ASN A 568 -51.63 5.83 2.56
C ASN A 568 -50.62 6.05 1.41
N ASN A 569 -50.09 4.93 0.91
CA ASN A 569 -48.97 4.81 -0.05
C ASN A 569 -49.10 5.56 -1.39
N ILE A 570 -50.29 6.03 -1.77
CA ILE A 570 -50.52 6.69 -3.07
C ILE A 570 -50.06 8.16 -3.06
N LYS A 571 -50.10 8.87 -1.92
CA LYS A 571 -49.62 10.27 -1.82
C LYS A 571 -48.09 10.40 -1.70
N LEU A 572 -47.37 9.34 -1.31
CA LEU A 572 -45.91 9.36 -1.14
C LEU A 572 -45.15 9.55 -2.47
N ASN A 573 -45.67 9.04 -3.59
CA ASN A 573 -45.03 9.21 -4.90
C ASN A 573 -45.19 10.62 -5.46
N LEU A 574 -46.31 11.29 -5.17
CA LEU A 574 -46.52 12.69 -5.53
C LEU A 574 -45.56 13.61 -4.76
N ILE A 575 -45.40 13.34 -3.46
CA ILE A 575 -44.49 14.10 -2.58
C ILE A 575 -43.03 13.87 -2.96
N LYS A 576 -42.63 12.64 -3.32
CA LYS A 576 -41.28 12.36 -3.87
C LYS A 576 -41.02 13.11 -5.18
N LYS A 577 -42.01 13.19 -6.08
CA LYS A 577 -41.89 13.98 -7.33
C LYS A 577 -41.77 15.48 -7.05
N ILE A 578 -42.50 16.01 -6.07
CA ILE A 578 -42.41 17.43 -5.66
C ILE A 578 -41.05 17.73 -5.03
N ILE A 579 -40.52 16.85 -4.17
CA ILE A 579 -39.18 16.99 -3.57
C ILE A 579 -38.09 16.95 -4.65
N TYR A 580 -38.21 16.03 -5.62
CA TYR A 580 -37.29 15.96 -6.75
C TYR A 580 -37.35 17.22 -7.63
N PHE A 581 -38.55 17.77 -7.85
CA PHE A 581 -38.74 19.00 -8.62
C PHE A 581 -38.16 20.23 -7.90
N ILE A 582 -38.34 20.32 -6.59
CA ILE A 582 -37.76 21.37 -5.74
C ILE A 582 -36.22 21.25 -5.71
N GLN A 583 -35.67 20.04 -5.59
CA GLN A 583 -34.23 19.82 -5.68
C GLN A 583 -33.66 20.22 -7.04
N LYS A 584 -34.40 19.97 -8.14
CA LYS A 584 -34.00 20.35 -9.51
C LYS A 584 -34.02 21.87 -9.71
N ILE A 585 -34.99 22.58 -9.14
CA ILE A 585 -35.06 24.06 -9.14
C ILE A 585 -33.92 24.66 -8.31
N ILE A 586 -33.62 24.07 -7.15
CA ILE A 586 -32.49 24.48 -6.30
C ILE A 586 -31.15 24.27 -7.02
N PHE A 587 -30.99 23.13 -7.72
CA PHE A 587 -29.80 22.86 -8.53
C PHE A 587 -29.66 23.83 -9.72
N LYS A 588 -30.76 24.18 -10.39
CA LYS A 588 -30.77 25.17 -11.48
C LYS A 588 -30.41 26.57 -10.98
N ARG A 589 -30.92 26.99 -9.82
CA ARG A 589 -30.58 28.28 -9.18
C ARG A 589 -29.13 28.33 -8.69
N LEU A 590 -28.61 27.24 -8.13
CA LEU A 590 -27.18 27.12 -7.77
C LEU A 590 -26.27 27.20 -8.99
N LYS A 591 -26.64 26.54 -10.10
CA LYS A 591 -25.89 26.60 -11.36
C LYS A 591 -25.93 28.00 -12.00
N PHE A 592 -27.06 28.70 -11.92
CA PHE A 592 -27.20 30.08 -12.41
C PHE A 592 -26.44 31.10 -11.55
N PHE A 593 -26.33 30.87 -10.24
CA PHE A 593 -25.51 31.70 -9.34
C PHE A 593 -24.00 31.49 -9.50
N LEU A 594 -23.59 30.29 -9.94
CA LEU A 594 -22.19 29.92 -10.21
C LEU A 594 -21.68 30.44 -11.57
N ILE A 595 -22.55 30.62 -12.56
CA ILE A 595 -22.20 31.17 -13.88
C ILE A 595 -22.05 32.70 -13.84
N LYS A 596 -22.64 33.39 -12.85
CA LYS A 596 -22.51 34.85 -12.66
C LYS A 596 -21.25 35.28 -11.88
N PHE A 597 -20.38 34.34 -11.51
CA PHE A 597 -19.17 34.55 -10.72
C PHE A 597 -17.90 33.95 -11.38
N ILE A 598 -18.02 33.49 -12.63
CA ILE A 598 -16.93 33.36 -13.60
C ILE A 598 -16.98 34.63 -14.42
#